data_AF-A0A834HP07-F1
#
_entry.id   AF-A0A834HP07-F1
#
_cell.length_a   1.000
_cell.length_b   1.000
_cell.length_c   1.000
_cell.angle_alpha   90.00
_cell.angle_beta   90.00
_cell.angle_gamma   90.00
#
_symmetry.space_group_name_H-M   'P 1'
#
loop_
_entity.id
_entity.type
_entity.pdbx_description
1 polymer ?
#
loop_
_entity_poly.entity_id
_entity_poly.type
_entity_poly.pdbx_seq_one_letter_code
_entity_poly.pdbx_strand_id
1 'polypeptide(L)'
;MSQLKPLVQVTLAAQPDTTDLPALATVADRVTEWVDSKPMSDQFTTMFNRPEPQLEEELSKLKLEVAETRRAVAALEEELRANSRTISLTRSWNRNQTLLREPRVLFHGLCWYHYTFWERARKCMPGCHFSGNLKSKSV
;
A
#
# COMPACT_ATOMS: atom_id res chain seq x y z
N MET A 1 -2.09 -54.10 -25.39
CA MET A 1 -0.68 -53.80 -25.04
C MET A 1 -0.69 -52.53 -24.21
N SER A 2 -0.42 -52.66 -22.91
CA SER A 2 -0.53 -51.54 -21.97
C SER A 2 0.63 -50.57 -22.18
N GLN A 3 0.33 -49.33 -22.59
CA GLN A 3 1.35 -48.27 -22.69
C GLN A 3 1.58 -47.65 -21.31
N LEU A 4 2.84 -47.43 -20.95
CA LEU A 4 3.23 -46.76 -19.71
C LEU A 4 2.85 -45.27 -19.76
N LYS A 5 2.66 -44.61 -18.60
CA LYS A 5 2.40 -43.17 -18.54
C LYS A 5 3.56 -42.36 -19.17
N PRO A 6 3.31 -41.21 -19.83
CA PRO A 6 4.35 -40.45 -20.54
C PRO A 6 5.56 -40.09 -19.67
N LEU A 7 5.35 -39.70 -18.41
CA LEU A 7 6.42 -39.37 -17.48
C LEU A 7 7.36 -40.56 -17.21
N VAL A 8 6.80 -41.77 -17.08
CA VAL A 8 7.58 -43.00 -16.91
C VAL A 8 8.41 -43.25 -18.16
N GLN A 9 7.81 -43.14 -19.35
CA GLN A 9 8.53 -43.34 -20.62
C GLN A 9 9.72 -42.38 -20.78
N VAL A 10 9.54 -41.10 -20.47
CA VAL A 10 10.63 -40.10 -20.52
C VAL A 10 11.73 -40.42 -19.51
N THR A 11 11.35 -40.82 -18.29
CA THR A 11 12.32 -41.17 -17.24
C THR A 11 13.15 -42.40 -17.63
N LEU A 12 12.51 -43.39 -18.26
CA LEU A 12 13.19 -44.58 -18.77
C LEU A 12 14.08 -44.26 -19.98
N ALA A 13 13.64 -43.39 -20.89
CA ALA A 13 14.43 -42.97 -22.04
C ALA A 13 15.67 -42.13 -21.67
N ALA A 14 15.67 -41.51 -20.50
CA ALA A 14 16.82 -40.77 -19.97
C ALA A 14 17.83 -41.65 -19.22
N GLN A 15 17.53 -42.94 -18.98
CA GLN A 15 18.50 -43.87 -18.39
C GLN A 15 19.58 -44.22 -19.41
N PRO A 16 20.83 -44.44 -18.97
CA PRO A 16 21.90 -44.87 -19.86
C PRO A 16 21.61 -46.28 -20.42
N ASP A 17 21.99 -46.53 -21.68
CA ASP A 17 21.77 -47.80 -22.38
C ASP A 17 22.40 -49.04 -21.70
N THR A 18 23.23 -48.82 -20.68
CA THR A 18 23.92 -49.87 -19.91
C THR A 18 23.12 -50.39 -18.72
N THR A 19 21.90 -49.90 -18.48
CA THR A 19 21.05 -50.42 -17.40
C THR A 19 20.37 -51.73 -17.77
N ASP A 20 20.50 -52.73 -16.91
CA ASP A 20 19.82 -54.02 -17.07
C ASP A 20 18.28 -53.87 -17.04
N LEU A 21 17.59 -54.62 -17.90
CA LEU A 21 16.13 -54.71 -17.96
C LEU A 21 15.40 -54.83 -16.60
N PRO A 22 15.81 -55.74 -15.67
CA PRO A 22 15.16 -55.83 -14.36
C PRO A 22 15.36 -54.58 -13.49
N ALA A 23 16.50 -53.90 -13.60
CA ALA A 23 16.73 -52.64 -12.91
C ALA A 23 15.85 -51.53 -13.49
N LEU A 24 15.70 -51.51 -14.82
CA LEU A 24 14.83 -50.57 -15.52
C LEU A 24 13.35 -50.73 -15.12
N ALA A 25 12.87 -51.97 -14.99
CA ALA A 25 11.54 -52.28 -14.49
C ALA A 25 11.33 -51.78 -13.04
N THR A 26 12.33 -51.98 -12.18
CA THR A 26 12.29 -51.49 -10.79
C THR A 26 12.20 -49.95 -10.74
N VAL A 27 12.89 -49.26 -11.65
CA VAL A 27 12.79 -47.79 -11.78
C VAL A 27 11.39 -47.39 -12.25
N ALA A 28 10.85 -48.08 -13.25
CA ALA A 28 9.49 -47.83 -13.73
C ALA A 28 8.45 -47.97 -12.62
N ASP A 29 8.52 -49.05 -11.85
CA ASP A 29 7.61 -49.36 -10.74
C ASP A 29 7.66 -48.28 -9.64
N ARG A 30 8.87 -47.84 -9.26
CA ARG A 30 9.07 -46.77 -8.28
C ARG A 30 8.51 -45.43 -8.75
N VAL A 31 8.71 -45.09 -10.03
CA VAL A 31 8.18 -43.85 -10.61
C VAL A 31 6.66 -43.91 -10.68
N THR A 32 6.07 -45.05 -11.08
CA THR A 32 4.61 -45.22 -11.06
C THR A 32 4.04 -45.09 -9.65
N GLU A 33 4.67 -45.73 -8.66
CA GLU A 33 4.25 -45.63 -7.27
C GLU A 33 4.33 -44.18 -6.77
N TRP A 34 5.38 -43.45 -7.12
CA TRP A 34 5.52 -42.03 -6.75
C TRP A 34 4.45 -41.14 -7.40
N VAL A 35 4.16 -41.36 -8.69
CA VAL A 35 3.14 -40.62 -9.44
C VAL A 35 1.74 -40.92 -8.93
N ASP A 36 1.47 -42.15 -8.50
CA ASP A 36 0.17 -42.57 -8.00
C ASP A 36 -0.05 -42.21 -6.52
N SER A 37 1.01 -42.24 -5.71
CA SER A 37 0.96 -41.92 -4.27
C SER A 37 0.95 -40.42 -3.98
N LYS A 38 1.50 -39.61 -4.89
CA LYS A 38 1.48 -38.15 -4.77
C LYS A 38 0.64 -37.60 -5.91
N PRO A 39 -0.64 -37.21 -5.66
CA PRO A 39 -1.37 -36.42 -6.64
C PRO A 39 -0.58 -35.12 -6.80
N MET A 40 0.24 -35.08 -7.83
CA MET A 40 0.90 -33.88 -8.31
C MET A 40 -0.24 -32.88 -8.47
N SER A 41 -0.26 -31.87 -7.60
CA SER A 41 -1.38 -30.93 -7.49
C SER A 41 -1.83 -30.57 -8.89
N ASP A 42 -3.14 -30.68 -9.17
CA ASP A 42 -3.75 -30.42 -10.47
C ASP A 42 -3.26 -29.09 -11.10
N GLN A 43 -2.81 -28.16 -10.25
CA GLN A 43 -2.17 -26.90 -10.59
C GLN A 43 -0.84 -27.04 -11.38
N PHE A 44 -0.04 -28.07 -11.11
CA PHE A 44 1.24 -28.28 -11.78
C PHE A 44 1.04 -28.90 -13.18
N THR A 45 0.10 -29.84 -13.31
CA THR A 45 -0.25 -30.46 -14.61
C THR A 45 -0.94 -29.47 -15.54
N THR A 46 -1.74 -28.55 -14.98
CA THR A 46 -2.35 -27.44 -15.73
C THR A 46 -1.35 -26.34 -16.11
N MET A 47 -0.33 -26.07 -15.30
CA MET A 47 0.75 -25.14 -15.67
C MET A 47 1.57 -25.63 -16.87
N PHE A 48 1.89 -26.92 -16.95
CA PHE A 48 2.66 -27.48 -18.07
C PHE A 48 1.83 -27.79 -19.32
N ASN A 49 0.51 -27.95 -19.20
CA ASN A 49 -0.41 -28.15 -20.33
C ASN A 49 -1.18 -26.90 -20.75
N ARG A 50 -0.91 -25.73 -20.15
CA ARG A 50 -1.56 -24.49 -20.58
C ARG A 50 -1.07 -24.15 -21.99
N PRO A 51 -1.97 -24.00 -22.98
CA PRO A 51 -1.54 -23.62 -24.32
C PRO A 51 -0.87 -22.25 -24.27
N GLU A 52 0.34 -22.18 -24.81
CA GLU A 52 1.19 -20.99 -24.96
C GLU A 52 0.44 -19.69 -25.30
N PRO A 53 -0.54 -19.67 -26.24
CA PRO A 53 -1.27 -18.43 -26.56
C PRO A 53 -2.12 -17.87 -25.41
N GLN A 54 -2.63 -18.72 -24.50
CA GLN A 54 -3.40 -18.24 -23.34
C GLN A 54 -2.48 -17.57 -22.31
N LEU A 55 -1.25 -18.05 -22.18
CA LEU A 55 -0.27 -17.45 -21.27
C LEU A 55 0.18 -16.07 -21.79
N GLU A 56 0.39 -15.93 -23.10
CA GLU A 56 0.73 -14.65 -23.72
C GLU A 56 -0.40 -13.62 -23.59
N GLU A 57 -1.65 -14.04 -23.78
CA GLU A 57 -2.81 -13.18 -23.59
C GLU A 57 -2.93 -12.68 -22.14
N GLU A 58 -2.83 -13.59 -21.16
CA GLU A 58 -2.83 -13.23 -19.74
C GLU A 58 -1.67 -12.28 -19.37
N LEU A 59 -0.46 -12.53 -19.89
CA LEU A 59 0.68 -11.65 -19.69
C LEU A 59 0.48 -10.27 -20.32
N SER A 60 -0.15 -10.20 -21.49
CA SER A 60 -0.47 -8.93 -22.15
C SER A 60 -1.46 -8.11 -21.32
N LYS A 61 -2.50 -8.77 -20.79
CA LYS A 61 -3.51 -8.17 -19.93
C LYS A 61 -2.89 -7.65 -18.62
N LEU A 62 -2.06 -8.45 -17.97
CA LEU A 62 -1.35 -8.06 -16.75
C LEU A 62 -0.41 -6.86 -17.00
N LYS A 63 0.28 -6.82 -18.14
CA LYS A 63 1.13 -5.67 -18.50
C LYS A 63 0.32 -4.38 -18.66
N LEU A 64 -0.87 -4.46 -19.26
CA LEU A 64 -1.77 -3.32 -19.41
C LEU A 64 -2.27 -2.82 -18.05
N GLU A 65 -2.72 -3.74 -17.19
CA GLU A 65 -3.23 -3.42 -15.86
C GLU A 65 -2.14 -2.79 -14.96
N VAL A 66 -0.91 -3.29 -15.05
CA VAL A 66 0.26 -2.69 -14.38
C VAL A 66 0.58 -1.29 -14.93
N ALA A 67 0.46 -1.08 -16.24
CA ALA A 67 0.69 0.24 -16.83
C ALA A 67 -0.37 1.26 -16.38
N GLU A 68 -1.64 0.85 -16.35
CA GLU A 68 -2.75 1.70 -15.93
C GLU A 68 -2.66 2.06 -14.44
N THR A 69 -2.43 1.08 -13.57
CA THR A 69 -2.24 1.30 -12.13
C THR A 69 -1.07 2.23 -11.85
N ARG A 70 0.07 2.06 -12.55
CA ARG A 70 1.21 2.99 -12.44
C ARG A 70 0.85 4.42 -12.83
N ARG A 71 0.04 4.62 -13.87
CA ARG A 71 -0.42 5.98 -14.26
C ARG A 71 -1.33 6.58 -13.19
N ALA A 72 -2.26 5.79 -12.64
CA ALA A 72 -3.15 6.25 -11.59
C ALA A 72 -2.38 6.66 -10.33
N VAL A 73 -1.38 5.86 -9.92
CA VAL A 73 -0.50 6.19 -8.78
C VAL A 73 0.28 7.48 -9.06
N ALA A 74 0.87 7.63 -10.25
CA ALA A 74 1.62 8.84 -10.60
C ALA A 74 0.74 10.11 -10.59
N ALA A 75 -0.53 10.00 -11.03
CA ALA A 75 -1.48 11.09 -11.00
C ALA A 75 -1.84 11.50 -9.56
N LEU A 76 -2.14 10.52 -8.69
CA LEU A 76 -2.43 10.75 -7.27
C LEU A 76 -1.24 11.38 -6.53
N GLU A 77 -0.02 10.92 -6.81
CA GLU A 77 1.19 11.52 -6.25
C GLU A 77 1.34 12.99 -6.64
N GLU A 78 1.01 13.36 -7.88
CA GLU A 78 1.08 14.75 -8.32
C GLU A 78 0.00 15.63 -7.66
N GLU A 79 -1.22 15.13 -7.52
CA GLU A 79 -2.28 15.83 -6.79
C GLU A 79 -1.90 16.09 -5.33
N LEU A 80 -1.33 15.09 -4.65
CA LEU A 80 -0.84 15.23 -3.27
C LEU A 80 0.30 16.26 -3.17
N ARG A 81 1.22 16.27 -4.14
CA ARG A 81 2.29 17.29 -4.21
C ARG A 81 1.72 18.69 -4.44
N ALA A 82 0.77 18.85 -5.35
CA ALA A 82 0.12 20.13 -5.62
C ALA A 82 -0.62 20.66 -4.39
N ASN A 83 -1.39 19.82 -3.70
CA ASN A 83 -2.14 20.20 -2.49
C ASN A 83 -1.22 20.56 -1.31
N SER A 84 -0.06 19.88 -1.20
CA SER A 84 0.93 20.23 -0.18
C SER A 84 1.53 21.63 -0.39
N ARG A 85 1.72 22.05 -1.65
CA ARG A 85 2.22 23.40 -1.99
C ARG A 85 1.20 24.50 -1.70
N THR A 86 -0.08 24.27 -1.96
CA THR A 86 -1.15 25.26 -1.70
C THR A 86 -1.36 25.51 -0.19
N ILE A 87 -1.27 24.46 0.64
CA ILE A 87 -1.35 24.56 2.11
C ILE A 87 -0.16 25.35 2.67
N SER A 88 1.04 25.17 2.11
CA SER A 88 2.22 25.91 2.56
C SER A 88 2.12 27.41 2.26
N LEU A 89 1.57 27.79 1.10
CA LEU A 89 1.38 29.18 0.70
C LEU A 89 0.33 29.90 1.55
N THR A 90 -0.79 29.24 1.85
CA THR A 90 -1.85 29.80 2.70
C THR A 90 -1.44 29.95 4.16
N ARG A 91 -0.58 29.08 4.70
CA ARG A 91 -0.02 29.25 6.06
C ARG A 91 1.01 30.38 6.15
N SER A 92 1.78 30.62 5.10
CA SER A 92 2.73 31.73 5.03
C SER A 92 2.01 33.09 5.11
N TRP A 93 0.92 33.24 4.35
CA TRP A 93 0.16 34.49 4.29
C TRP A 93 -0.53 34.83 5.62
N ASN A 94 -0.99 33.80 6.36
CA ASN A 94 -1.60 33.99 7.67
C ASN A 94 -0.60 34.29 8.81
N ARG A 95 0.71 34.02 8.64
CA ARG A 95 1.72 34.41 9.64
C ARG A 95 2.02 35.90 9.62
N ASN A 96 1.99 36.55 8.46
CA ASN A 96 2.28 37.99 8.36
C ASN A 96 1.13 38.90 8.81
N GLN A 97 -0.11 38.40 8.92
CA GLN A 97 -1.20 39.17 9.55
C GLN A 97 -1.15 39.18 11.08
N THR A 98 -0.33 38.34 11.72
CA THR A 98 -0.25 38.32 13.19
C THR A 98 0.57 39.46 13.80
N LEU A 99 1.27 40.25 12.97
CA LEU A 99 1.96 41.48 13.39
C LEU A 99 1.04 42.72 13.39
N LEU A 100 -0.22 42.59 12.94
CA LEU A 100 -1.27 43.61 13.10
C LEU A 100 -2.19 43.32 14.31
N ARG A 101 -1.71 42.56 15.30
CA ARG A 101 -2.43 42.36 16.56
C ARG A 101 -2.35 43.59 17.45
N GLU A 102 -3.11 44.62 17.11
CA GLU A 102 -3.71 45.48 18.13
C GLU A 102 -5.20 45.17 18.25
N PRO A 103 -5.61 44.21 19.10
CA PRO A 103 -6.97 44.19 19.59
C PRO A 103 -7.06 45.14 20.80
N ARG A 104 -6.78 46.43 20.61
CA ARG A 104 -7.04 47.44 21.66
C ARG A 104 -8.49 47.93 21.64
N VAL A 105 -9.42 47.13 21.12
CA VAL A 105 -10.83 47.50 21.08
C VAL A 105 -11.54 46.78 22.20
N LEU A 106 -11.90 47.53 23.24
CA LEU A 106 -12.81 47.06 24.28
C LEU A 106 -14.23 47.16 23.71
N PHE A 107 -14.91 46.03 23.57
CA PHE A 107 -16.33 46.03 23.21
C PHE A 107 -17.15 46.06 24.50
N HIS A 108 -17.86 47.17 24.74
CA HIS A 108 -18.57 47.45 26.00
C HIS A 108 -17.70 47.30 27.27
N GLY A 109 -16.43 47.71 27.19
CA GLY A 109 -15.48 47.59 28.31
C GLY A 109 -14.91 46.17 28.51
N LEU A 110 -15.24 45.21 27.64
CA LEU A 110 -14.70 43.85 27.67
C LEU A 110 -13.63 43.66 26.59
N CYS A 111 -12.55 42.96 26.93
CA CYS A 111 -11.53 42.58 25.96
C CYS A 111 -12.05 41.43 25.08
N TRP A 112 -11.51 41.29 23.87
CA TRP A 112 -11.91 40.21 22.94
C TRP A 112 -11.94 38.83 23.62
N TYR A 113 -10.96 38.53 24.47
CA TYR A 113 -10.91 37.26 25.19
C TYR A 113 -12.09 37.06 26.15
N HIS A 114 -12.50 38.09 26.91
CA HIS A 114 -13.66 37.98 27.80
C HIS A 114 -15.00 38.08 27.05
N TYR A 115 -15.05 38.78 25.91
CA TYR A 115 -16.22 38.76 25.03
C TYR A 115 -16.48 37.36 24.46
N THR A 116 -15.43 36.66 24.03
CA THR A 116 -15.56 35.32 23.40
C THR A 116 -15.61 34.18 24.40
N PHE A 117 -14.81 34.24 25.47
CA PHE A 117 -14.59 33.10 26.38
C PHE A 117 -15.07 33.34 27.81
N TRP A 118 -15.50 34.57 28.15
CA TRP A 118 -15.96 34.94 29.49
C TRP A 118 -14.98 34.46 30.58
N GLU A 119 -15.46 33.77 31.61
CA GLU A 119 -14.64 33.27 32.73
C GLU A 119 -13.50 32.32 32.34
N ARG A 120 -13.55 31.74 31.13
CA ARG A 120 -12.52 30.81 30.63
C ARG A 120 -11.34 31.54 29.97
N ALA A 121 -11.41 32.86 29.85
CA ALA A 121 -10.33 33.66 29.29
C ALA A 121 -9.08 33.60 30.18
N ARG A 122 -7.95 33.18 29.59
CA ARG A 122 -6.65 33.10 30.29
C ARG A 122 -5.73 34.29 30.01
N LYS A 123 -6.13 35.18 29.11
CA LYS A 123 -5.36 36.35 28.67
C LYS A 123 -6.28 37.57 28.73
N CYS A 124 -6.28 38.25 29.86
CA CYS A 124 -6.94 39.54 30.00
C CYS A 124 -6.03 40.66 29.48
N MET A 125 -6.63 41.73 28.94
CA MET A 125 -5.90 42.94 28.54
C MET A 125 -6.17 44.08 29.55
N PRO A 126 -5.22 44.99 29.78
CA PRO A 126 -5.41 46.15 30.64
C PRO A 126 -6.64 46.98 30.23
N GLY A 127 -7.41 47.45 31.20
CA GLY A 127 -8.64 48.23 30.96
C GLY A 127 -9.92 47.38 30.76
N CYS A 128 -9.84 46.06 30.83
CA CYS A 128 -11.03 45.20 30.78
C CYS A 128 -11.82 45.23 32.09
N HIS A 129 -13.12 45.55 32.02
CA HIS A 129 -14.05 45.60 33.14
C HIS A 129 -14.39 44.22 33.74
N PHE A 130 -14.02 43.12 33.08
CA PHE A 130 -14.27 41.77 33.58
C PHE A 130 -13.37 41.37 34.77
N SER A 131 -12.42 42.23 35.17
CA SER A 131 -11.52 42.11 36.34
C SER A 131 -11.47 40.72 37.00
N GLY A 132 -10.78 39.78 36.36
CA GLY A 132 -10.71 38.37 36.81
C GLY A 132 -9.39 37.66 36.47
N ASN A 133 -8.34 38.39 36.12
CA ASN A 133 -7.01 37.81 35.89
C ASN A 133 -5.91 38.71 36.48
N LEU A 134 -5.95 38.90 37.81
CA LEU A 134 -4.77 39.28 38.57
C LEU A 134 -3.84 38.07 38.64
N LYS A 135 -3.00 37.91 37.62
CA LYS A 135 -1.72 37.22 37.78
C LYS A 135 -0.60 38.15 37.34
N SER A 136 -0.50 39.29 38.02
CA SER A 136 0.81 39.94 38.17
C SER A 136 1.68 38.99 38.98
N LYS A 137 2.60 38.30 38.32
CA LYS A 137 3.78 37.75 39.01
C LYS A 137 4.50 38.95 39.61
N SER A 138 4.42 39.11 40.93
CA SER A 138 5.33 39.96 41.68
C SER A 138 6.72 39.33 41.60
N VAL A 139 7.70 40.08 41.08
CA VAL A 139 9.13 39.88 41.33
C VAL A 139 9.47 40.68 42.58
#